data_AF-A0A4Y8IE54-F1
#
_entry.id   AF-A0A4Y8IE54-F1
#
_cell.length_a   1.000
_cell.length_b   1.000
_cell.length_c   1.000
_cell.angle_alpha   90.00
_cell.angle_beta   90.00
_cell.angle_gamma   90.00
#
_symmetry.space_group_name_H-M   'P 1'
#
loop_
_entity.id
_entity.type
_entity.pdbx_description
1 polymer ?
#
loop_
_entity_poly.entity_id
_entity_poly.type
_entity_poly.pdbx_seq_one_letter_code
_entity_poly.pdbx_strand_id
1 'polypeptide(L)'
;MLESGIIMLVIILCVNIVYVSLLTVRMIFTLKGKRYIAATVGVFEITVYTLGLGLVLENLDQIQNLIAYALGFGLGVISGMKIEEKLAIGYITVNIISSNPDIPFTESLREKGYGVTSWYAYGMEGDRLAMQVLTPRKYELMLYETIKEIDPKAFIIAYEPRQIFGGFWVKKVRGSRLKREEEKIQSE
;
A
#
# COMPACT_ATOMS: atom_id res chain seq x y z
N MET A 1 -38.35 12.30 19.86
CA MET A 1 -37.22 12.79 20.70
C MET A 1 -36.06 11.80 20.75
N LEU A 2 -36.30 10.50 20.95
CA LEU A 2 -35.24 9.46 20.90
C LEU A 2 -34.66 9.24 19.49
N GLU A 3 -35.47 9.32 18.43
CA GLU A 3 -34.98 9.24 17.04
C GLU A 3 -33.92 10.30 16.74
N SER A 4 -34.11 11.54 17.22
CA SER A 4 -33.17 12.63 17.02
C SER A 4 -31.83 12.38 17.70
N GLY A 5 -31.82 11.75 18.87
CA GLY A 5 -30.61 11.38 19.60
C GLY A 5 -29.83 10.24 18.91
N ILE A 6 -30.53 9.20 18.45
CA ILE A 6 -29.89 8.08 17.72
C ILE A 6 -29.33 8.56 16.38
N ILE A 7 -30.07 9.41 15.64
CA ILE A 7 -29.61 10.01 14.38
C ILE A 7 -28.33 10.82 14.62
N MET A 8 -28.29 11.63 15.68
CA MET A 8 -27.10 12.41 16.04
C MET A 8 -25.91 11.51 16.38
N LEU A 9 -26.13 10.43 17.13
CA LEU A 9 -25.13 9.41 17.46
C LEU A 9 -24.53 8.74 16.20
N VAL A 10 -25.38 8.38 15.24
CA VAL A 10 -24.96 7.80 13.96
C VAL A 10 -24.18 8.81 13.12
N ILE A 11 -24.59 10.07 13.10
CA ILE A 11 -23.86 11.14 12.39
C ILE A 11 -22.47 11.33 13.00
N ILE A 12 -22.37 11.41 14.33
CA ILE A 12 -21.09 11.54 15.04
C ILE A 12 -20.19 10.35 14.69
N LEU A 13 -20.72 9.13 14.73
CA LEU A 13 -19.98 7.91 14.41
C LEU A 13 -19.49 7.92 12.95
N CYS A 14 -20.34 8.26 11.99
CA CYS A 14 -19.98 8.33 10.57
C CYS A 14 -18.93 9.41 10.29
N VAL A 15 -19.11 10.62 10.83
CA VAL A 15 -18.13 11.72 10.70
C VAL A 15 -16.78 11.31 11.28
N ASN A 16 -16.79 10.61 12.43
CA ASN A 16 -15.57 10.13 13.05
C ASN A 16 -14.84 9.08 12.20
N ILE A 17 -15.59 8.09 11.67
CA ILE A 17 -15.04 7.08 10.77
C ILE A 17 -14.39 7.75 9.56
N VAL A 18 -15.05 8.74 8.95
CA VAL A 18 -14.51 9.49 7.81
C VAL A 18 -13.25 10.26 8.20
N TYR A 19 -13.29 10.99 9.32
CA TYR A 19 -12.13 11.73 9.83
C TYR A 19 -10.92 10.81 10.04
N VAL A 20 -11.09 9.71 10.77
CA VAL A 20 -9.99 8.80 11.13
C VAL A 20 -9.51 8.01 9.91
N SER A 21 -10.40 7.72 8.96
CA SER A 21 -10.01 7.16 7.66
C SER A 21 -9.11 8.14 6.89
N LEU A 22 -9.49 9.42 6.80
CA LEU A 22 -8.69 10.46 6.13
C LEU A 22 -7.35 10.69 6.83
N LEU A 23 -7.33 10.72 8.17
CA LEU A 23 -6.12 10.80 8.99
C LEU A 23 -5.14 9.66 8.65
N THR A 24 -5.66 8.43 8.58
CA THR A 24 -4.89 7.23 8.24
C THR A 24 -4.35 7.32 6.81
N VAL A 25 -5.18 7.69 5.85
CA VAL A 25 -4.81 7.86 4.44
C VAL A 25 -3.73 8.93 4.26
N ARG A 26 -3.86 10.09 4.94
CA ARG A 26 -2.82 11.13 4.95
C ARG A 26 -1.50 10.59 5.49
N MET A 27 -1.53 9.87 6.61
CA MET A 27 -0.35 9.28 7.23
C MET A 27 0.37 8.36 6.25
N ILE A 28 -0.37 7.49 5.56
CA ILE A 28 0.17 6.60 4.53
C ILE A 28 0.82 7.39 3.38
N PHE A 29 0.13 8.40 2.83
CA PHE A 29 0.70 9.22 1.75
C PHE A 29 1.98 9.94 2.18
N THR A 30 2.06 10.34 3.45
CA THR A 30 3.25 10.96 4.04
C THR A 30 4.42 9.98 4.11
N LEU A 31 4.17 8.76 4.62
CA LEU A 31 5.17 7.68 4.67
C LEU A 31 5.66 7.26 3.28
N LYS A 32 4.78 7.27 2.27
CA LYS A 32 5.11 6.95 0.87
C LYS A 32 5.74 8.14 0.12
N GLY A 33 5.99 9.28 0.79
CA GLY A 33 6.68 10.44 0.21
C GLY A 33 5.84 11.25 -0.80
N LYS A 34 4.52 11.03 -0.88
CA LYS A 34 3.61 11.74 -1.79
C LYS A 34 3.14 13.07 -1.17
N ARG A 35 4.08 14.01 -1.02
CA ARG A 35 3.91 15.27 -0.27
C ARG A 35 2.67 16.08 -0.66
N TYR A 36 2.43 16.30 -1.95
CA TYR A 36 1.28 17.11 -2.41
C TYR A 36 -0.06 16.45 -2.15
N ILE A 37 -0.16 15.13 -2.36
CA ILE A 37 -1.39 14.37 -2.09
C ILE A 37 -1.67 14.36 -0.58
N ALA A 38 -0.64 14.14 0.24
CA ALA A 38 -0.76 14.21 1.69
C ALA A 38 -1.24 15.59 2.17
N ALA A 39 -0.72 16.67 1.59
CA ALA A 39 -1.15 18.03 1.93
C ALA A 39 -2.62 18.28 1.58
N THR A 40 -3.07 17.90 0.37
CA THR A 40 -4.47 18.04 -0.04
C THR A 40 -5.40 17.23 0.85
N VAL A 41 -5.07 15.96 1.14
CA VAL A 41 -5.87 15.13 2.06
C VAL A 41 -5.91 15.75 3.46
N GLY A 42 -4.80 16.31 3.93
CA GLY A 42 -4.75 17.01 5.22
C GLY A 42 -5.64 18.25 5.32
N VAL A 43 -5.84 18.98 4.21
CA VAL A 43 -6.80 20.10 4.18
C VAL A 43 -8.23 19.59 4.35
N PHE A 44 -8.61 18.52 3.66
CA PHE A 44 -9.94 17.92 3.84
C PHE A 44 -10.11 17.31 5.23
N GLU A 45 -9.07 16.63 5.74
CA GLU A 45 -9.04 16.05 7.08
C GLU A 45 -9.32 17.11 8.15
N ILE A 46 -8.62 18.25 8.13
CA ILE A 46 -8.80 19.27 9.15
C ILE A 46 -10.19 19.91 9.08
N THR A 47 -10.76 20.08 7.88
CA THR A 47 -12.14 20.56 7.72
C THR A 47 -13.15 19.60 8.36
N VAL A 48 -13.02 18.29 8.10
CA VAL A 48 -13.90 17.28 8.71
C VAL A 48 -13.68 17.22 10.23
N TYR A 49 -12.44 17.33 10.69
CA TYR A 49 -12.11 17.34 12.11
C TYR A 49 -12.76 18.52 12.83
N THR A 50 -12.66 19.74 12.29
CA THR A 50 -13.26 20.93 12.92
C THR A 50 -14.79 20.81 13.00
N LEU A 51 -15.44 20.29 11.94
CA LEU A 51 -16.88 20.04 11.95
C LEU A 51 -17.29 18.94 12.93
N GLY A 52 -16.54 17.84 12.97
CA GLY A 52 -16.82 16.71 13.86
C GLY A 52 -16.54 17.00 15.33
N LEU A 53 -15.48 17.77 15.64
CA LEU A 53 -15.12 18.16 16.99
C LEU A 53 -16.22 19.01 17.63
N GLY A 54 -16.80 19.96 16.87
CA GLY A 54 -17.92 20.77 17.34
C GLY A 54 -19.10 19.90 17.80
N LEU A 55 -19.47 18.90 17.01
CA LEU A 55 -20.57 17.98 17.31
C LEU A 55 -20.33 17.13 18.58
N VAL A 56 -19.08 16.74 18.82
CA VAL A 56 -18.70 15.92 19.98
C VAL A 56 -18.67 16.78 21.25
N LEU A 57 -18.10 17.98 21.17
CA LEU A 57 -17.99 18.90 22.31
C LEU A 57 -19.35 19.37 22.80
N GLU A 58 -20.31 19.61 21.89
CA GLU A 58 -21.68 19.99 22.24
C GLU A 58 -22.45 18.87 22.97
N ASN A 59 -22.00 17.61 22.85
CA ASN A 59 -22.70 16.44 23.35
C ASN A 59 -21.88 15.62 24.37
N LEU A 60 -20.90 16.26 25.04
CA LEU A 60 -20.01 15.65 26.04
C LEU A 60 -20.72 15.15 27.30
N ASP A 61 -21.91 15.69 27.63
CA ASP A 61 -22.65 15.34 28.84
C ASP A 61 -23.14 13.88 28.86
N GLN A 62 -23.05 13.16 27.73
CA GLN A 62 -23.45 11.75 27.65
C GLN A 62 -22.26 10.84 27.34
N ILE A 63 -21.96 9.92 28.28
CA ILE A 63 -20.94 8.87 28.14
C ILE A 63 -21.13 8.04 26.86
N GLN A 64 -22.38 7.88 26.39
CA GLN A 64 -22.70 7.14 25.17
C GLN A 64 -22.01 7.74 23.92
N ASN A 65 -21.90 9.06 23.83
CA ASN A 65 -21.24 9.74 22.72
C ASN A 65 -19.72 9.54 22.75
N LEU A 66 -19.13 9.49 23.94
CA LEU A 66 -17.72 9.17 24.13
C LEU A 66 -17.40 7.74 23.68
N ILE A 67 -18.26 6.77 24.01
CA ILE A 67 -18.11 5.38 23.56
C ILE A 67 -18.25 5.28 22.05
N ALA A 68 -19.24 5.95 21.45
CA ALA A 68 -19.42 5.95 20.00
C ALA A 68 -18.25 6.62 19.27
N TYR A 69 -17.64 7.66 19.86
CA TYR A 69 -16.42 8.28 19.35
C TYR A 69 -15.25 7.29 19.39
N ALA A 70 -15.05 6.58 20.51
CA ALA A 70 -13.97 5.59 20.64
C ALA A 70 -14.13 4.42 19.66
N LEU A 71 -15.36 3.92 19.48
CA LEU A 71 -15.67 2.87 18.51
C LEU A 71 -15.54 3.36 17.07
N GLY A 72 -16.01 4.57 16.78
CA GLY A 72 -15.86 5.24 15.49
C GLY A 72 -14.39 5.40 15.11
N PHE A 73 -13.53 5.73 16.08
CA PHE A 73 -12.10 5.79 15.88
C PHE A 73 -11.50 4.44 15.48
N GLY A 74 -11.79 3.38 16.24
CA GLY A 74 -11.31 2.04 15.92
C GLY A 74 -11.77 1.55 14.53
N LEU A 75 -13.05 1.75 14.20
CA LEU A 75 -13.61 1.41 12.89
C LEU A 75 -13.02 2.26 11.76
N GLY A 76 -12.75 3.54 12.02
CA GLY A 76 -12.09 4.45 11.09
C GLY A 76 -10.66 4.01 10.76
N VAL A 77 -9.90 3.54 11.75
CA VAL A 77 -8.54 3.01 11.51
C VAL A 77 -8.59 1.76 10.62
N ILE A 78 -9.49 0.81 10.90
CA ILE A 78 -9.66 -0.39 10.06
C ILE A 78 -10.08 -0.02 8.63
N SER A 79 -10.99 0.95 8.49
CA SER A 79 -11.47 1.43 7.19
C SER A 79 -10.35 2.13 6.41
N GLY A 80 -9.56 2.97 7.07
CA GLY A 80 -8.38 3.61 6.50
C GLY A 80 -7.33 2.61 6.02
N MET A 81 -7.08 1.55 6.80
CA MET A 81 -6.17 0.47 6.38
C MET A 81 -6.71 -0.30 5.17
N LYS A 82 -8.00 -0.60 5.10
CA LYS A 82 -8.61 -1.23 3.91
C LYS A 82 -8.52 -0.35 2.66
N ILE A 83 -8.65 0.97 2.82
CA ILE A 83 -8.47 1.93 1.72
C ILE A 83 -7.02 1.87 1.23
N GLU A 84 -6.03 1.80 2.12
CA GLU A 84 -4.62 1.63 1.76
C GLU A 84 -4.37 0.37 0.95
N GLU A 85 -4.86 -0.75 1.45
CA GLU A 85 -4.69 -2.06 0.84
C GLU A 85 -5.26 -2.07 -0.58
N LYS A 86 -6.44 -1.46 -0.76
CA LYS A 86 -7.08 -1.32 -2.08
C LYS A 86 -6.35 -0.37 -3.02
N LEU A 87 -5.74 0.70 -2.48
CA LEU A 87 -4.94 1.63 -3.27
C LEU A 87 -3.62 0.99 -3.74
N ALA A 88 -3.13 -0.04 -3.03
CA ALA A 88 -1.96 -0.86 -3.39
C ALA A 88 -0.76 -0.01 -3.88
N ILE A 89 -0.49 1.08 -3.17
CA ILE A 89 0.44 2.11 -3.63
C ILE A 89 1.88 1.67 -3.43
N GLY A 90 2.60 1.59 -4.54
CA GLY A 90 4.04 1.42 -4.56
C GLY A 90 4.49 0.10 -5.16
N TYR A 91 5.74 -0.21 -4.89
CA TYR A 91 6.41 -1.42 -5.34
C TYR A 91 6.85 -2.19 -4.11
N ILE A 92 6.97 -3.50 -4.27
CA ILE A 92 7.53 -4.41 -3.28
C ILE A 92 8.66 -5.20 -3.93
N THR A 93 9.68 -5.48 -3.14
CA THR A 93 10.77 -6.36 -3.51
C THR A 93 10.54 -7.69 -2.81
N VAL A 94 10.31 -8.74 -3.57
CA VAL A 94 10.10 -10.09 -3.07
C VAL A 94 11.38 -10.90 -3.28
N ASN A 95 12.01 -11.31 -2.18
CA ASN A 95 13.09 -12.27 -2.17
C ASN A 95 12.50 -13.67 -2.01
N ILE A 96 12.90 -14.57 -2.89
CA ILE A 96 12.40 -15.94 -3.00
C ILE A 96 13.62 -16.85 -2.91
N ILE A 97 13.60 -17.81 -1.99
CA ILE A 97 14.64 -18.82 -1.86
C ILE A 97 13.99 -20.16 -2.17
N SER A 98 14.32 -20.72 -3.33
CA SER A 98 13.85 -22.06 -3.72
C SER A 98 14.78 -23.12 -3.16
N SER A 99 14.17 -24.25 -2.77
CA SER A 99 14.88 -25.43 -2.26
C SER A 99 15.48 -26.29 -3.37
N ASN A 100 15.08 -26.08 -4.63
CA ASN A 100 15.47 -26.92 -5.76
C ASN A 100 16.08 -26.05 -6.88
N PRO A 101 17.41 -26.05 -7.06
CA PRO A 101 18.09 -25.26 -8.08
C PRO A 101 17.85 -25.76 -9.51
N ASP A 102 17.34 -26.98 -9.70
CA ASP A 102 17.14 -27.59 -11.03
C ASP A 102 15.83 -27.15 -11.70
N ILE A 103 14.94 -26.45 -10.97
CA ILE A 103 13.69 -25.95 -11.53
C ILE A 103 13.99 -24.70 -12.38
N PRO A 104 13.44 -24.58 -13.61
CA PRO A 104 13.54 -23.36 -14.43
C PRO A 104 12.62 -22.23 -13.88
N PHE A 105 12.82 -21.89 -12.60
CA PHE A 105 12.02 -20.93 -11.85
C PHE A 105 12.18 -19.52 -12.40
N THR A 106 13.41 -19.17 -12.78
CA THR A 106 13.76 -17.86 -13.34
C THR A 106 13.14 -17.64 -14.72
N GLU A 107 13.11 -18.68 -15.57
CA GLU A 107 12.48 -18.62 -16.90
C GLU A 107 10.97 -18.51 -16.78
N SER A 108 10.34 -19.34 -15.95
CA SER A 108 8.88 -19.33 -15.72
C SER A 108 8.37 -17.97 -15.25
N LEU A 109 9.11 -17.30 -14.35
CA LEU A 109 8.77 -15.95 -13.90
C LEU A 109 9.01 -14.88 -14.98
N ARG A 110 10.04 -15.04 -15.82
CA ARG A 110 10.33 -14.11 -16.93
C ARG A 110 9.28 -14.20 -18.03
N GLU A 111 8.80 -15.40 -18.36
CA GLU A 111 7.68 -15.60 -19.31
C GLU A 111 6.40 -14.93 -18.84
N LYS A 112 6.13 -14.98 -17.52
CA LYS A 112 5.01 -14.25 -16.89
C LYS A 112 5.25 -12.73 -16.83
N GLY A 113 6.37 -12.22 -17.35
CA GLY A 113 6.67 -10.80 -17.47
C GLY A 113 7.29 -10.16 -16.22
N TYR A 114 7.71 -10.95 -15.23
CA TYR A 114 8.39 -10.46 -14.04
C TYR A 114 9.88 -10.21 -14.30
N GLY A 115 10.39 -9.08 -13.81
CA GLY A 115 11.82 -8.82 -13.78
C GLY A 115 12.46 -9.56 -12.61
N VAL A 116 13.27 -10.59 -12.91
CA VAL A 116 13.90 -11.46 -11.91
C VAL A 116 15.42 -11.34 -11.98
N THR A 117 16.04 -11.09 -10.82
CA THR A 117 17.48 -11.23 -10.61
C THR A 117 17.71 -12.47 -9.76
N SER A 118 18.57 -13.39 -10.20
CA SER A 118 18.86 -14.64 -9.50
C SER A 118 20.33 -14.76 -9.15
N TRP A 119 20.64 -15.38 -8.02
CA TRP A 119 21.99 -15.75 -7.61
C TRP A 119 21.97 -17.08 -6.86
N TYR A 120 23.09 -17.79 -6.90
CA TYR A 120 23.27 -19.00 -6.12
C TYR A 120 23.54 -18.64 -4.67
N ALA A 121 22.83 -19.29 -3.76
CA ALA A 121 22.98 -19.16 -2.32
C ALA A 121 23.23 -20.54 -1.71
N TYR A 122 23.85 -20.60 -0.53
CA TYR A 122 24.11 -21.85 0.16
C TYR A 122 23.34 -21.88 1.48
N GLY A 123 22.53 -22.92 1.67
CA GLY A 123 21.78 -23.17 2.90
C GLY A 123 22.41 -24.31 3.71
N MET A 124 21.83 -24.60 4.88
CA MET A 124 22.27 -25.71 5.72
C MET A 124 22.15 -27.07 5.01
N GLU A 125 21.14 -27.22 4.16
CA GLU A 125 20.85 -28.46 3.41
C GLU A 125 21.46 -28.48 2.00
N GLY A 126 22.35 -27.55 1.67
CA GLY A 126 23.04 -27.47 0.37
C GLY A 126 22.65 -26.26 -0.49
N ASP A 127 22.86 -26.39 -1.79
CA ASP A 127 22.67 -25.31 -2.77
C ASP A 127 21.21 -24.85 -2.85
N ARG A 128 21.01 -23.54 -2.91
CA ARG A 128 19.72 -22.87 -3.02
C ARG A 128 19.75 -21.84 -4.14
N LEU A 129 18.61 -21.67 -4.81
CA LEU A 129 18.44 -20.60 -5.76
C LEU A 129 17.73 -19.43 -5.09
N ALA A 130 18.46 -18.33 -4.90
CA ALA A 130 17.88 -17.10 -4.38
C ALA A 130 17.53 -16.17 -5.55
N MET A 131 16.36 -15.57 -5.48
CA MET A 131 15.80 -14.73 -6.52
C MET A 131 15.20 -13.49 -5.88
N GLN A 132 15.30 -12.38 -6.60
CA GLN A 132 14.69 -11.12 -6.24
C GLN A 132 13.81 -10.64 -7.37
N VAL A 133 12.56 -10.31 -7.03
CA VAL A 133 11.55 -9.81 -7.95
C VAL A 133 11.05 -8.46 -7.44
N LEU A 134 11.16 -7.44 -8.27
CA LEU A 134 10.49 -6.16 -8.02
C LEU A 134 9.13 -6.21 -8.74
N THR A 135 8.04 -6.07 -7.98
CA THR A 135 6.67 -6.08 -8.53
C THR A 135 5.84 -4.94 -7.93
N PRO A 136 4.87 -4.37 -8.68
CA PRO A 136 3.87 -3.49 -8.09
C PRO A 136 3.08 -4.22 -7.00
N ARG A 137 2.75 -3.54 -5.89
CA ARG A 137 2.07 -4.15 -4.73
C ARG A 137 0.72 -4.79 -5.11
N LYS A 138 0.03 -4.24 -6.11
CA LYS A 138 -1.22 -4.81 -6.67
C LYS A 138 -1.06 -6.25 -7.18
N TYR A 139 0.13 -6.64 -7.63
CA TYR A 139 0.41 -7.97 -8.18
C TYR A 139 1.12 -8.91 -7.20
N GLU A 140 1.24 -8.52 -5.93
CA GLU A 140 1.86 -9.32 -4.87
C GLU A 140 1.20 -10.70 -4.73
N LEU A 141 -0.14 -10.72 -4.60
CA LEU A 141 -0.88 -11.97 -4.41
C LEU A 141 -0.72 -12.93 -5.59
N MET A 142 -0.82 -12.43 -6.83
CA MET A 142 -0.61 -13.26 -8.03
C MET A 142 0.82 -13.80 -8.12
N LEU A 143 1.81 -13.02 -7.67
CA LEU A 143 3.20 -13.48 -7.61
C LEU A 143 3.34 -14.61 -6.57
N TYR A 144 2.70 -14.49 -5.40
CA TYR A 144 2.74 -15.55 -4.38
C TYR A 144 2.07 -16.84 -4.84
N GLU A 145 0.91 -16.75 -5.50
CA GLU A 145 0.25 -17.91 -6.09
C GLU A 145 1.14 -18.59 -7.12
N THR A 146 1.71 -17.81 -8.04
CA THR A 146 2.66 -18.30 -9.05
C THR A 146 3.88 -18.98 -8.40
N ILE A 147 4.46 -18.41 -7.35
CA ILE A 147 5.61 -19.00 -6.66
C ILE A 147 5.23 -20.34 -6.02
N LYS A 148 4.08 -20.40 -5.34
CA LYS A 148 3.60 -21.62 -4.67
C LYS A 148 3.23 -22.73 -5.65
N GLU A 149 2.74 -22.38 -6.85
CA GLU A 149 2.51 -23.34 -7.93
C GLU A 149 3.81 -23.98 -8.44
N ILE A 150 4.89 -23.19 -8.53
CA ILE A 150 6.19 -23.66 -9.04
C ILE A 150 6.96 -24.44 -7.97
N ASP A 151 7.07 -23.88 -6.76
CA ASP A 151 7.74 -24.51 -5.62
C ASP A 151 6.95 -24.23 -4.32
N PRO A 152 6.17 -25.21 -3.82
CA PRO A 152 5.41 -25.06 -2.58
C PRO A 152 6.29 -24.97 -1.33
N LYS A 153 7.59 -25.33 -1.43
CA LYS A 153 8.59 -25.21 -0.35
C LYS A 153 9.43 -23.93 -0.48
N ALA A 154 9.11 -23.04 -1.42
CA ALA A 154 9.83 -21.78 -1.56
C ALA A 154 9.63 -20.89 -0.33
N PHE A 155 10.73 -20.33 0.15
CA PHE A 155 10.70 -19.35 1.22
C PHE A 155 10.60 -17.95 0.62
N ILE A 156 9.62 -17.16 1.05
CA ILE A 156 9.28 -15.86 0.46
C ILE A 156 9.41 -14.78 1.54
N ILE A 157 10.14 -13.72 1.23
CA ILE A 157 10.21 -12.51 2.06
C ILE A 157 9.96 -11.28 1.19
N ALA A 158 9.03 -10.42 1.60
CA ALA A 158 8.77 -9.15 0.92
C ALA A 158 9.27 -7.95 1.73
N TYR A 159 9.84 -6.98 1.03
CA TYR A 159 10.31 -5.71 1.58
C TYR A 159 9.73 -4.55 0.77
N GLU A 160 9.40 -3.45 1.43
CA GLU A 160 8.98 -2.23 0.75
C GLU A 160 10.18 -1.31 0.47
N PRO A 161 10.59 -1.12 -0.79
CA PRO A 161 11.61 -0.13 -1.14
C PRO A 161 11.11 1.30 -0.87
N ARG A 162 11.88 2.08 -0.12
CA ARG A 162 11.59 3.51 0.12
C ARG A 162 11.84 4.40 -1.08
N GLN A 163 12.90 4.11 -1.85
CA GLN A 163 13.28 4.85 -3.04
C GLN A 163 13.81 3.87 -4.08
N ILE A 164 13.43 4.06 -5.34
CA ILE A 164 13.86 3.24 -6.47
C ILE A 164 14.54 4.18 -7.47
N PHE A 165 15.83 3.95 -7.71
CA PHE A 165 16.62 4.66 -8.71
C PHE A 165 17.08 3.67 -9.78
N GLY A 166 16.68 3.90 -11.04
CA GLY A 166 17.07 3.05 -12.18
C GLY A 166 16.41 1.67 -12.21
N GLY A 167 16.87 0.82 -13.14
CA GLY A 167 16.36 -0.55 -13.33
C GLY A 167 15.29 -0.71 -14.42
N PHE A 168 15.03 -1.96 -14.80
CA PHE A 168 14.10 -2.37 -15.87
C PHE A 168 12.68 -1.78 -15.70
N TRP A 169 12.21 -1.65 -14.47
CA TRP A 169 10.89 -1.09 -14.15
C TRP A 169 10.81 0.44 -14.24
N VAL A 170 11.94 1.15 -14.11
CA VAL A 170 11.98 2.61 -14.32
C VAL A 170 11.85 2.96 -15.81
N LYS A 171 12.24 2.05 -16.72
CA LYS A 171 12.07 2.25 -18.17
C LYS A 171 10.60 2.16 -18.63
N LYS A 172 9.78 1.27 -18.06
CA LYS A 172 8.34 1.18 -18.40
C LYS A 172 7.54 2.39 -17.89
N VAL A 173 7.95 3.01 -16.78
CA VAL A 173 7.29 4.23 -16.23
C VAL A 173 7.83 5.52 -16.86
N ARG A 174 9.09 5.56 -17.31
CA ARG A 174 9.70 6.72 -18.01
C ARG A 174 9.46 6.79 -19.52
N GLY A 175 8.79 5.79 -20.11
CA GLY A 175 8.63 5.66 -21.57
C GLY A 175 7.97 6.84 -22.29
N SER A 176 7.28 7.75 -21.59
CA SER A 176 6.66 8.95 -22.20
C SER A 176 7.47 10.24 -22.08
N ARG A 177 8.44 10.34 -21.15
CA ARG A 177 9.22 11.58 -20.93
C ARG A 177 10.55 11.61 -21.69
N LEU A 178 11.24 10.47 -21.80
CA LEU A 178 12.52 10.40 -22.52
C LEU A 178 12.35 10.52 -24.05
N LYS A 179 11.26 9.99 -24.62
CA LYS A 179 10.94 10.20 -26.05
C LYS A 179 10.85 11.68 -26.43
N ARG A 180 10.28 12.52 -25.55
CA ARG A 180 10.16 13.97 -25.77
C ARG A 180 11.47 14.74 -25.63
N GLU A 181 12.41 14.24 -24.83
CA GLU A 181 13.74 14.86 -24.69
C GLU A 181 14.70 14.41 -25.80
N GLU A 182 14.63 13.14 -26.22
CA GLU A 182 15.37 12.63 -27.39
C GLU A 182 14.90 13.29 -28.71
N GLU A 183 13.59 13.51 -28.89
CA GLU A 183 13.04 14.25 -30.03
C GLU A 183 13.46 15.73 -30.04
N LYS A 184 13.62 16.36 -28.86
CA LYS A 184 14.08 17.76 -28.76
C LYS A 184 15.56 17.91 -29.10
N ILE A 185 16.40 17.00 -28.62
CA ILE A 185 17.85 17.01 -28.87
C ILE A 185 18.18 16.66 -30.33
N GLN A 186 17.30 15.93 -31.03
CA GLN A 186 17.43 15.68 -32.48
C GLN A 186 16.83 16.79 -33.37
N SER A 187 16.11 17.74 -32.79
CA SER A 187 15.49 18.87 -33.52
C SER A 187 16.24 20.21 -33.37
N GLU A 188 17.31 20.23 -32.58
CA GLU A 188 18.29 21.33 -32.48
C GLU A 188 19.59 20.93 -33.20
#